data_AF-A0A9E0IT45-F1
#
_entry.id   AF-A0A9E0IT45-F1
#
_cell.length_a   1.000
_cell.length_b   1.000
_cell.length_c   1.000
_cell.angle_alpha   90.00
_cell.angle_beta   90.00
_cell.angle_gamma   90.00
#
_symmetry.space_group_name_H-M   'P 1'
#
loop_
_entity.id
_entity.type
_entity.pdbx_description
1 polymer ?
#
loop_
_entity_poly.entity_id
_entity_poly.type
_entity_poly.pdbx_seq_one_letter_code
_entity_poly.pdbx_strand_id
1 'polypeptide(L)'
;MKHLTITALLGLLAPLSACTLVFGKDEPLPCADLPGQRDPAPPLRNPDTLTCDNVGGGGSGCDSGCGPCGGAGDGAPIAYPTWAQCGHACEALDEGSCIAAPGCRAAYDYACQTGNGPCTALQPFLGCYPVDTTGPIAGSCLGLGGWDCSQHDDCAALYETSGPSAVFAECVPEPGRPWGTCDGPVLCDALPPLCPVGSVPGISDGCYTGVCIPSDECGQARPCELAAGENECLANASCTPLYVGGNCTCTPTSCVCETRDYYSCAAN
;
A
#
# COMPACT_ATOMS: atom_id res chain seq x y z
N MET A 1 52.16 3.47 13.06
CA MET A 1 52.05 3.77 11.61
C MET A 1 51.47 5.17 11.49
N LYS A 2 52.21 6.10 10.86
CA LYS A 2 51.89 7.54 10.82
C LYS A 2 51.01 7.83 9.61
N HIS A 3 49.79 8.30 9.82
CA HIS A 3 48.91 8.75 8.74
C HIS A 3 49.34 10.15 8.26
N LEU A 4 49.65 10.25 6.98
CA LEU A 4 50.04 11.47 6.28
C LEU A 4 48.77 12.08 5.66
N THR A 5 48.36 13.24 6.16
CA THR A 5 47.19 13.99 5.66
C THR A 5 47.64 14.88 4.51
N ILE A 6 47.21 14.58 3.28
CA ILE A 6 47.46 15.39 2.09
C ILE A 6 46.24 16.28 1.86
N THR A 7 46.37 17.57 2.19
CA THR A 7 45.37 18.60 1.91
C THR A 7 45.57 19.08 0.47
N ALA A 8 44.73 18.61 -0.46
CA ALA A 8 44.71 19.10 -1.84
C ALA A 8 43.85 20.37 -1.93
N LEU A 9 44.49 21.51 -2.20
CA LEU A 9 43.84 22.76 -2.57
C LEU A 9 43.17 22.58 -3.95
N LEU A 10 41.85 22.54 -4.00
CA LEU A 10 41.08 22.53 -5.24
C LEU A 10 40.80 23.99 -5.66
N GLY A 11 41.44 24.42 -6.75
CA GLY A 11 41.32 25.76 -7.31
C GLY A 11 39.93 26.00 -7.93
N LEU A 12 39.31 27.10 -7.52
CA LEU A 12 38.01 27.58 -7.97
C LEU A 12 38.14 28.24 -9.36
N LEU A 13 37.81 27.53 -10.44
CA LEU A 13 37.60 28.12 -11.78
C LEU A 13 36.15 28.60 -11.90
N ALA A 14 35.94 29.91 -12.00
CA ALA A 14 34.64 30.51 -12.28
C ALA A 14 34.37 30.55 -13.80
N PRO A 15 33.33 29.89 -14.33
CA PRO A 15 32.94 30.03 -15.72
C PRO A 15 32.24 31.38 -15.95
N LEU A 16 32.75 32.15 -16.92
CA LEU A 16 32.09 33.37 -17.42
C LEU A 16 30.89 32.97 -18.29
N SER A 17 29.70 33.41 -17.92
CA SER A 17 28.46 33.22 -18.68
C SER A 17 28.50 34.00 -19.99
N ALA A 18 28.49 33.33 -21.13
CA ALA A 18 28.32 33.93 -22.45
C ALA A 18 26.84 34.17 -22.73
N CYS A 19 26.45 35.43 -22.95
CA CYS A 19 25.11 35.77 -23.45
C CYS A 19 25.08 35.58 -24.97
N THR A 20 24.21 34.70 -25.49
CA THR A 20 23.94 34.58 -26.93
C THR A 20 22.84 35.54 -27.34
N LEU A 21 23.13 36.48 -28.26
CA LEU A 21 22.13 37.33 -28.89
C LEU A 21 21.50 36.60 -30.08
N VAL A 22 20.18 36.37 -30.03
CA VAL A 22 19.41 35.79 -31.14
C VAL A 22 18.70 36.93 -31.89
N PHE A 23 19.00 37.10 -33.18
CA PHE A 23 18.31 38.05 -34.07
C PHE A 23 17.24 37.32 -34.87
N GLY A 24 15.98 37.60 -34.55
CA GLY A 24 14.79 36.90 -35.07
C GLY A 24 14.52 37.13 -36.56
N LYS A 25 14.06 36.08 -37.23
CA LYS A 25 13.33 36.13 -38.50
C LYS A 25 11.83 36.03 -38.15
N ASP A 26 10.96 36.70 -38.89
CA ASP A 26 9.49 36.75 -38.68
C ASP A 26 8.75 35.42 -38.95
N GLU A 27 9.40 34.28 -38.72
CA GLU A 27 8.74 32.99 -38.67
C GLU A 27 7.96 32.92 -37.34
N PRO A 28 6.69 32.52 -37.33
CA PRO A 28 5.98 32.29 -36.07
C PRO A 28 6.78 31.30 -35.24
N LEU A 29 7.24 31.75 -34.06
CA LEU A 29 8.11 30.97 -33.20
C LEU A 29 7.47 29.60 -32.96
N PRO A 30 8.21 28.50 -33.16
CA PRO A 30 7.73 27.20 -32.72
C PRO A 30 7.40 27.31 -31.23
N CYS A 31 6.34 26.64 -30.78
CA CYS A 31 5.83 26.71 -29.40
C CYS A 31 6.89 26.34 -28.33
N ALA A 32 8.08 25.89 -28.76
CA ALA A 32 9.23 25.57 -27.95
C ALA A 32 10.14 26.76 -27.58
N ASP A 33 9.90 27.99 -28.06
CA ASP A 33 10.82 29.13 -27.82
C ASP A 33 10.17 30.30 -27.06
N LEU A 34 9.00 30.09 -26.44
CA LEU A 34 8.39 31.15 -25.64
C LEU A 34 9.13 31.32 -24.30
N PRO A 35 9.63 32.53 -23.98
CA PRO A 35 10.25 32.80 -22.68
C PRO A 35 9.22 32.57 -21.57
N GLY A 36 9.50 31.59 -20.71
CA GLY A 36 8.55 31.08 -19.70
C GLY A 36 8.17 29.61 -19.88
N GLN A 37 8.72 28.92 -20.88
CA GLN A 37 8.59 27.48 -21.02
C GLN A 37 9.15 26.80 -19.76
N ARG A 38 8.24 26.22 -18.97
CA ARG A 38 8.61 25.40 -17.82
C ARG A 38 9.22 24.11 -18.34
N ASP A 39 10.20 23.58 -17.62
CA ASP A 39 10.70 22.24 -17.86
C ASP A 39 9.51 21.26 -18.00
N PRO A 40 9.60 20.28 -18.90
CA PRO A 40 8.54 19.29 -19.06
C PRO A 40 8.25 18.67 -17.69
N ALA A 41 6.96 18.61 -17.34
CA ALA A 41 6.55 17.95 -16.11
C ALA A 41 7.13 16.53 -16.09
N PRO A 42 7.63 16.04 -14.94
CA PRO A 42 8.11 14.68 -14.85
C PRO A 42 6.97 13.71 -15.23
N PRO A 43 7.28 12.60 -15.94
CA PRO A 43 6.27 11.61 -16.25
C PRO A 43 5.69 11.03 -14.96
N LEU A 44 4.40 10.68 -14.98
CA LEU A 44 3.74 10.04 -13.86
C LEU A 44 3.53 8.55 -14.14
N ARG A 45 3.52 7.75 -13.08
CA ARG A 45 3.40 6.31 -13.17
C ARG A 45 1.94 5.88 -13.22
N ASN A 46 1.55 5.31 -14.34
CA ASN A 46 0.23 4.74 -14.51
C ASN A 46 0.07 3.52 -13.58
N PRO A 47 -0.85 3.57 -12.61
CA PRO A 47 -1.02 2.49 -11.65
C PRO A 47 -1.65 1.23 -12.27
N ASP A 48 -2.27 1.32 -13.44
CA ASP A 48 -2.84 0.16 -14.11
C ASP A 48 -1.80 -0.63 -14.93
N THR A 49 -0.71 0.02 -15.34
CA THR A 49 0.28 -0.56 -16.26
C THR A 49 1.73 -0.53 -15.79
N LEU A 50 2.00 0.16 -14.68
CA LEU A 50 3.34 0.51 -14.19
C LEU A 50 4.21 1.34 -15.15
N THR A 51 3.67 1.80 -16.28
CA THR A 51 4.41 2.60 -17.27
C THR A 51 4.52 4.05 -16.83
N CYS A 52 5.63 4.69 -17.21
CA CYS A 52 5.82 6.11 -17.04
C CYS A 52 5.20 6.85 -18.22
N ASP A 53 4.04 7.44 -17.97
CA ASP A 53 3.28 8.15 -18.98
C ASP A 53 3.49 9.66 -18.82
N ASN A 54 3.66 10.35 -19.95
CA ASN A 54 3.74 11.81 -19.97
C ASN A 54 2.34 12.41 -19.87
N VAL A 55 1.73 12.29 -18.69
CA VAL A 55 0.42 12.86 -18.37
C VAL A 55 0.60 14.30 -17.91
N GLY A 56 0.70 15.22 -18.86
CA GLY A 56 0.64 16.66 -18.56
C GLY A 56 1.85 17.52 -18.90
N GLY A 57 2.47 17.28 -20.05
CA GLY A 57 3.31 18.30 -20.73
C GLY A 57 2.53 19.49 -21.30
N GLY A 58 1.33 19.79 -20.79
CA GLY A 58 0.48 20.92 -21.20
C GLY A 58 0.79 22.17 -20.40
N GLY A 59 2.05 22.63 -20.46
CA GLY A 59 2.44 23.92 -19.91
C GLY A 59 1.65 25.05 -20.59
N SER A 60 0.72 25.66 -19.83
CA SER A 60 0.08 26.95 -20.07
C SER A 60 -0.34 27.23 -21.52
N GLY A 61 -1.52 26.75 -21.90
CA GLY A 61 -2.18 27.20 -23.11
C GLY A 61 -2.21 26.11 -24.16
N CYS A 62 -3.28 25.33 -24.08
CA CYS A 62 -3.95 24.84 -25.28
C CYS A 62 -4.45 26.04 -26.08
N ASP A 63 -3.54 26.82 -26.66
CA ASP A 63 -3.89 27.72 -27.74
C ASP A 63 -4.17 26.87 -28.98
N SER A 64 -5.08 27.33 -29.82
CA SER A 64 -5.45 26.63 -31.05
C SER A 64 -4.35 26.63 -32.12
N GLY A 65 -3.22 27.30 -31.86
CA GLY A 65 -2.06 27.40 -32.74
C GLY A 65 -1.00 26.32 -32.51
N CYS A 66 -0.92 25.73 -31.30
CA CYS A 66 0.13 24.78 -30.92
C CYS A 66 -0.28 23.29 -30.95
N GLY A 67 -1.48 22.98 -31.44
CA GLY A 67 -1.93 21.62 -31.74
C GLY A 67 -3.29 21.26 -31.12
N PRO A 68 -3.93 20.17 -31.60
CA PRO A 68 -5.21 19.73 -31.06
C PRO A 68 -4.99 19.26 -29.62
N CYS A 69 -5.43 20.09 -28.69
CA CYS A 69 -5.54 19.66 -27.32
C CYS A 69 -6.61 18.60 -27.21
N GLY A 70 -6.26 17.49 -26.55
CA GLY A 70 -7.22 16.47 -26.14
C GLY A 70 -8.13 17.04 -25.06
N GLY A 71 -8.97 18.02 -25.40
CA GLY A 71 -10.13 18.35 -24.59
C GLY A 71 -11.20 17.30 -24.89
N ALA A 72 -11.76 16.70 -23.85
CA ALA A 72 -13.16 16.28 -23.93
C ALA A 72 -13.94 17.49 -24.49
N GLY A 73 -14.78 17.28 -25.50
CA GLY A 73 -15.33 18.30 -26.41
C GLY A 73 -16.18 19.44 -25.78
N ASP A 74 -16.10 19.60 -24.46
CA ASP A 74 -17.02 20.37 -23.62
C ASP A 74 -16.30 21.56 -22.94
N GLY A 75 -14.98 21.68 -23.11
CA GLY A 75 -14.18 22.78 -22.52
C GLY A 75 -13.95 22.68 -21.01
N ALA A 76 -14.35 21.59 -20.36
CA ALA A 76 -13.99 21.33 -18.97
C ALA A 76 -12.49 20.99 -18.88
N PRO A 77 -11.75 21.53 -17.88
CA PRO A 77 -10.40 21.10 -17.60
C PRO A 77 -10.40 19.60 -17.30
N ILE A 78 -9.60 18.81 -18.03
CA ILE A 78 -9.34 17.43 -17.64
C ILE A 78 -8.55 17.51 -16.33
N ALA A 79 -9.09 16.93 -15.27
CA ALA A 79 -8.36 16.80 -14.02
C ALA A 79 -7.12 15.96 -14.29
N TYR A 80 -5.94 16.51 -13.96
CA TYR A 80 -4.71 15.74 -14.05
C TYR A 80 -4.80 14.55 -13.11
N PRO A 81 -4.35 13.36 -13.54
CA PRO A 81 -4.28 12.22 -12.64
C PRO A 81 -3.32 12.55 -11.49
N THR A 82 -3.64 12.09 -10.29
CA THR A 82 -2.85 12.35 -9.08
C THR A 82 -1.66 11.40 -8.92
N TRP A 83 -1.36 10.64 -9.98
CA TRP A 83 -0.39 9.55 -9.99
C TRP A 83 0.98 9.97 -9.47
N ALA A 84 1.69 8.98 -8.94
CA ALA A 84 3.01 9.19 -8.41
C ALA A 84 4.04 9.49 -9.52
N GLN A 85 5.06 10.30 -9.20
CA GLN A 85 6.09 10.67 -10.16
C GLN A 85 7.04 9.51 -10.45
N CYS A 86 7.44 9.35 -11.71
CA CYS A 86 8.47 8.40 -12.10
C CYS A 86 9.88 8.87 -11.70
N GLY A 87 10.79 7.92 -11.47
CA GLY A 87 12.16 8.20 -11.05
C GLY A 87 12.27 8.59 -9.57
N HIS A 88 11.26 8.24 -8.76
CA HIS A 88 11.27 8.49 -7.33
C HIS A 88 12.25 7.55 -6.61
N ALA A 89 12.70 7.97 -5.41
CA ALA A 89 13.65 7.19 -4.61
C ALA A 89 13.16 5.78 -4.24
N CYS A 90 11.83 5.58 -4.15
CA CYS A 90 11.23 4.26 -3.90
C CYS A 90 11.67 3.23 -4.96
N GLU A 91 11.85 3.63 -6.21
CA GLU A 91 12.17 2.72 -7.32
C GLU A 91 13.57 2.09 -7.21
N ALA A 92 14.41 2.61 -6.33
CA ALA A 92 15.73 2.07 -6.04
C ALA A 92 15.75 1.11 -4.83
N LEU A 93 14.62 0.94 -4.13
CA LEU A 93 14.53 0.08 -2.96
C LEU A 93 14.34 -1.38 -3.37
N ASP A 94 15.02 -2.28 -2.65
CA ASP A 94 14.70 -3.71 -2.68
C ASP A 94 13.36 -3.99 -1.99
N GLU A 95 12.84 -5.21 -2.13
CA GLU A 95 11.54 -5.62 -1.59
C GLU A 95 11.40 -5.34 -0.09
N GLY A 96 12.37 -5.75 0.73
CA GLY A 96 12.30 -5.56 2.19
C GLY A 96 12.37 -4.09 2.59
N SER A 97 13.27 -3.34 1.94
CA SER A 97 13.37 -1.89 2.12
C SER A 97 12.11 -1.16 1.65
N CYS A 98 11.44 -1.65 0.61
CA CYS A 98 10.21 -1.07 0.07
C CYS A 98 9.06 -1.16 1.07
N ILE A 99 8.81 -2.37 1.57
CA ILE A 99 7.71 -2.67 2.52
C ILE A 99 7.86 -1.83 3.81
N ALA A 100 9.11 -1.60 4.23
CA ALA A 100 9.43 -0.80 5.41
C ALA A 100 9.41 0.72 5.16
N ALA A 101 9.45 1.18 3.91
CA ALA A 101 9.57 2.60 3.58
C ALA A 101 8.18 3.26 3.52
N PRO A 102 7.90 4.27 4.38
CA PRO A 102 6.62 4.98 4.33
C PRO A 102 6.48 5.75 3.01
N GLY A 103 5.27 5.76 2.45
CA GLY A 103 4.99 6.38 1.16
C GLY A 103 5.54 5.63 -0.06
N CYS A 104 6.06 4.42 0.12
CA CYS A 104 6.35 3.47 -0.95
C CYS A 104 5.38 2.30 -0.86
N ARG A 105 5.11 1.64 -1.99
CA ARG A 105 4.34 0.40 -2.06
C ARG A 105 5.05 -0.62 -2.94
N ALA A 106 4.99 -1.89 -2.55
CA ALA A 106 5.48 -2.96 -3.37
C ALA A 106 4.50 -3.34 -4.49
N ALA A 107 5.03 -3.77 -5.64
CA ALA A 107 4.28 -4.40 -6.71
C ALA A 107 4.82 -5.79 -6.99
N TYR A 108 3.92 -6.73 -7.25
CA TYR A 108 4.27 -8.14 -7.49
C TYR A 108 3.61 -8.69 -8.75
N ASP A 109 4.22 -9.72 -9.32
CA ASP A 109 3.62 -10.54 -10.37
C ASP A 109 2.54 -11.43 -9.75
N TYR A 110 1.34 -11.34 -10.30
CA TYR A 110 0.16 -12.04 -9.81
C TYR A 110 0.34 -13.56 -9.80
N ALA A 111 0.86 -14.14 -10.89
CA ALA A 111 0.99 -15.59 -11.02
C ALA A 111 2.08 -16.12 -10.08
N CYS A 112 3.20 -15.41 -9.95
CA CYS A 112 4.27 -15.76 -9.03
C CYS A 112 3.84 -15.64 -7.56
N GLN A 113 3.10 -14.59 -7.20
CA GLN A 113 2.71 -14.34 -5.81
C GLN A 113 1.61 -15.31 -5.35
N THR A 114 0.64 -15.60 -6.20
CA THR A 114 -0.52 -16.44 -5.84
C THR A 114 -0.33 -17.93 -6.15
N GLY A 115 0.66 -18.27 -6.97
CA GLY A 115 0.81 -19.62 -7.52
C GLY A 115 -0.22 -19.97 -8.62
N ASN A 116 -1.06 -19.00 -9.02
CA ASN A 116 -2.08 -19.20 -10.05
C ASN A 116 -1.50 -18.98 -11.45
N GLY A 117 -0.64 -19.90 -11.90
CA GLY A 117 -0.10 -19.90 -13.26
C GLY A 117 1.40 -20.07 -13.33
N PRO A 118 1.98 -20.09 -14.55
CA PRO A 118 3.42 -20.15 -14.71
C PRO A 118 4.04 -18.82 -14.26
N CYS A 119 4.85 -18.88 -13.20
CA CYS A 119 5.69 -17.76 -12.81
C CYS A 119 6.82 -17.58 -13.83
N THR A 120 6.68 -16.57 -14.70
CA THR A 120 7.68 -16.24 -15.74
C THR A 120 8.78 -15.33 -15.21
N ALA A 121 8.51 -14.59 -14.12
CA ALA A 121 9.51 -13.79 -13.44
C ALA A 121 10.42 -14.68 -12.57
N LEU A 122 11.67 -14.24 -12.40
CA LEU A 122 12.62 -14.91 -11.49
C LEU A 122 12.22 -14.76 -10.02
N GLN A 123 11.50 -13.69 -9.69
CA GLN A 123 10.98 -13.37 -8.37
C GLN A 123 9.59 -12.74 -8.52
N PRO A 124 8.70 -12.91 -7.53
CA PRO A 124 7.39 -12.26 -7.54
C PRO A 124 7.50 -10.73 -7.52
N PHE A 125 8.50 -10.17 -6.86
CA PHE A 125 8.67 -8.73 -6.73
C PHE A 125 9.01 -8.05 -8.07
N LEU A 126 8.13 -7.17 -8.54
CA LEU A 126 8.32 -6.40 -9.78
C LEU A 126 9.06 -5.09 -9.52
N GLY A 127 8.87 -4.50 -8.35
CA GLY A 127 9.50 -3.26 -7.97
C GLY A 127 8.79 -2.53 -6.84
N CYS A 128 9.40 -1.45 -6.42
CA CYS A 128 8.88 -0.55 -5.41
C CYS A 128 8.51 0.78 -6.05
N TYR A 129 7.34 1.31 -5.71
CA TYR A 129 6.83 2.52 -6.35
C TYR A 129 6.31 3.52 -5.32
N PRO A 130 6.49 4.83 -5.54
CA PRO A 130 5.90 5.85 -4.69
C PRO A 130 4.38 5.78 -4.72
N VAL A 131 3.76 6.03 -3.57
CA VAL A 131 2.31 6.21 -3.45
C VAL A 131 1.86 7.47 -4.21
N ASP A 132 0.63 7.44 -4.71
CA ASP A 132 -0.06 8.55 -5.36
C ASP A 132 -0.02 9.82 -4.51
N THR A 133 -0.06 10.99 -5.15
CA THR A 133 0.05 12.28 -4.46
C THR A 133 -1.13 12.60 -3.53
N THR A 134 -2.23 11.84 -3.58
CA THR A 134 -3.33 11.93 -2.61
C THR A 134 -3.19 10.96 -1.43
N GLY A 135 -2.17 10.10 -1.40
CA GLY A 135 -1.87 9.18 -0.29
C GLY A 135 -0.75 9.66 0.66
N PRO A 136 -0.31 8.83 1.63
CA PRO A 136 -0.82 7.49 1.91
C PRO A 136 -2.16 7.51 2.65
N ILE A 137 -3.10 6.71 2.14
CA ILE A 137 -4.36 6.33 2.79
C ILE A 137 -4.14 4.93 3.38
N ALA A 138 -4.68 4.70 4.58
CA ALA A 138 -4.64 3.38 5.22
C ALA A 138 -6.03 2.74 5.21
N GLY A 139 -6.09 1.40 5.16
CA GLY A 139 -7.35 0.67 5.25
C GLY A 139 -7.36 -0.69 4.55
N SER A 140 -8.54 -1.12 4.11
CA SER A 140 -8.71 -2.39 3.41
C SER A 140 -8.21 -2.29 1.97
N CYS A 141 -7.35 -3.23 1.56
CA CYS A 141 -6.88 -3.35 0.19
C CYS A 141 -7.87 -4.06 -0.75
N LEU A 142 -8.80 -4.86 -0.19
CA LEU A 142 -9.69 -5.71 -0.97
C LEU A 142 -10.64 -4.90 -1.87
N GLY A 143 -10.67 -5.27 -3.16
CA GLY A 143 -11.58 -4.70 -4.15
C GLY A 143 -11.19 -3.31 -4.67
N LEU A 144 -10.02 -2.80 -4.30
CA LEU A 144 -9.49 -1.55 -4.84
C LEU A 144 -8.98 -1.75 -6.28
N GLY A 145 -9.27 -0.78 -7.16
CA GLY A 145 -8.66 -0.69 -8.48
C GLY A 145 -7.21 -0.20 -8.43
N GLY A 146 -6.53 -0.16 -9.58
CA GLY A 146 -5.11 0.25 -9.63
C GLY A 146 -4.88 1.64 -9.06
N TRP A 147 -5.71 2.62 -9.43
CA TRP A 147 -5.62 3.98 -8.90
C TRP A 147 -5.88 4.06 -7.39
N ASP A 148 -6.96 3.44 -6.89
CA ASP A 148 -7.25 3.45 -5.45
C ASP A 148 -6.12 2.76 -4.68
N CYS A 149 -5.67 1.59 -5.13
CA CYS A 149 -4.54 0.86 -4.53
C CYS A 149 -3.25 1.68 -4.52
N SER A 150 -3.03 2.51 -5.55
CA SER A 150 -1.83 3.35 -5.61
C SER A 150 -1.78 4.45 -4.56
N GLN A 151 -2.89 4.76 -3.89
CA GLN A 151 -2.96 5.70 -2.76
C GLN A 151 -2.60 5.07 -1.42
N HIS A 152 -2.37 3.75 -1.38
CA HIS A 152 -2.05 3.02 -0.16
C HIS A 152 -0.55 2.71 -0.08
N ASP A 153 0.03 2.88 1.12
CA ASP A 153 1.36 2.35 1.46
C ASP A 153 1.30 1.12 2.38
N ASP A 154 0.10 0.63 2.69
CA ASP A 154 -0.18 -0.59 3.45
C ASP A 154 -0.70 -1.74 2.55
N CYS A 155 -0.83 -1.48 1.25
CA CYS A 155 -1.26 -2.43 0.25
C CYS A 155 -0.16 -2.68 -0.79
N ALA A 156 -0.11 -3.90 -1.31
CA ALA A 156 0.66 -4.27 -2.48
C ALA A 156 -0.25 -4.39 -3.71
N ALA A 157 0.28 -4.00 -4.87
CA ALA A 157 -0.41 -4.13 -6.15
C ALA A 157 0.09 -5.39 -6.90
N LEU A 158 -0.83 -6.25 -7.31
CA LEU A 158 -0.52 -7.42 -8.13
C LEU A 158 -0.77 -7.09 -9.61
N TYR A 159 0.14 -7.53 -10.47
CA TYR A 159 0.06 -7.32 -11.91
C TYR A 159 0.22 -8.62 -12.69
N GLU A 160 -0.53 -8.78 -13.77
CA GLU A 160 -0.26 -9.79 -14.79
C GLU A 160 0.85 -9.29 -15.72
N THR A 161 1.95 -10.05 -15.86
CA THR A 161 3.09 -9.69 -16.73
C THR A 161 3.22 -10.57 -17.97
N SER A 162 2.14 -11.26 -18.38
CA SER A 162 2.15 -12.15 -19.54
C SER A 162 2.29 -11.44 -20.91
N GLY A 163 2.19 -10.10 -20.93
CA GLY A 163 2.20 -9.26 -22.13
C GLY A 163 3.37 -8.26 -22.20
N PRO A 164 3.33 -7.33 -23.17
CA PRO A 164 4.35 -6.28 -23.33
C PRO A 164 4.34 -5.22 -22.22
N SER A 165 3.24 -5.17 -21.45
CA SER A 165 3.06 -4.28 -20.31
C SER A 165 2.44 -5.08 -19.16
N ALA A 166 2.76 -4.68 -17.92
CA ALA A 166 2.04 -5.13 -16.76
C ALA A 166 0.57 -4.68 -16.85
N VAL A 167 -0.36 -5.48 -16.35
CA VAL A 167 -1.78 -5.12 -16.23
C VAL A 167 -2.20 -5.36 -14.78
N PHE A 168 -2.72 -4.33 -14.13
CA PHE A 168 -3.19 -4.43 -12.76
C PHE A 168 -4.24 -5.53 -12.63
N ALA A 169 -4.00 -6.45 -11.70
CA ALA A 169 -4.86 -7.59 -11.45
C ALA A 169 -5.69 -7.35 -10.19
N GLU A 170 -5.03 -7.03 -9.07
CA GLU A 170 -5.66 -6.96 -7.76
C GLU A 170 -4.82 -6.14 -6.78
N CYS A 171 -5.49 -5.52 -5.80
CA CYS A 171 -4.85 -4.90 -4.65
C CYS A 171 -4.96 -5.86 -3.45
N VAL A 172 -3.84 -6.15 -2.80
CA VAL A 172 -3.79 -7.08 -1.67
C VAL A 172 -3.05 -6.46 -0.50
N PRO A 173 -3.29 -6.93 0.73
CA PRO A 173 -2.40 -6.67 1.87
C PRO A 173 -0.92 -6.80 1.51
N GLU A 174 -0.09 -5.82 1.89
CA GLU A 174 1.35 -5.91 1.61
C GLU A 174 1.98 -7.09 2.37
N PRO A 175 2.61 -8.07 1.67
CA PRO A 175 3.16 -9.25 2.30
C PRO A 175 4.37 -8.88 3.15
N GLY A 176 4.45 -9.41 4.37
CA GLY A 176 5.62 -9.21 5.23
C GLY A 176 5.72 -7.84 5.89
N ARG A 177 4.81 -6.89 5.61
CA ARG A 177 4.57 -5.81 6.56
C ARG A 177 4.08 -6.48 7.83
N PRO A 178 4.64 -6.24 9.02
CA PRO A 178 4.04 -6.75 10.23
C PRO A 178 2.76 -5.93 10.43
N TRP A 179 1.64 -6.44 9.91
CA TRP A 179 0.29 -6.06 10.37
C TRP A 179 0.23 -6.16 11.90
N GLY A 180 1.15 -6.94 12.46
CA GLY A 180 1.33 -7.31 13.82
C GLY A 180 1.01 -8.78 13.94
N THR A 181 1.17 -9.30 15.14
CA THR A 181 0.45 -10.48 15.57
C THR A 181 -0.92 -10.02 16.08
N CYS A 182 -1.93 -10.86 15.92
CA CYS A 182 -3.27 -10.59 16.47
C CYS A 182 -3.31 -10.67 17.99
N ASP A 183 -2.31 -11.32 18.57
CA ASP A 183 -2.10 -11.54 19.98
C ASP A 183 -0.65 -11.20 20.36
N GLY A 184 -0.44 -10.82 21.60
CA GLY A 184 0.89 -10.48 22.08
C GLY A 184 0.85 -9.55 23.28
N PRO A 185 1.92 -9.50 24.07
CA PRO A 185 2.02 -8.53 25.15
C PRO A 185 2.11 -7.12 24.57
N VAL A 186 1.17 -6.25 24.95
CA VAL A 186 1.25 -4.82 24.65
C VAL A 186 2.05 -4.16 25.76
N LEU A 187 3.26 -3.72 25.41
CA LEU A 187 4.24 -3.09 26.29
C LEU A 187 4.23 -1.56 26.19
N CYS A 188 3.63 -1.01 25.13
CA CYS A 188 3.58 0.42 24.87
C CYS A 188 2.29 1.03 25.44
N ASP A 189 2.36 2.26 25.96
CA ASP A 189 1.21 3.03 26.49
C ASP A 189 0.26 3.58 25.38
N ALA A 190 0.29 2.98 24.19
CA ALA A 190 -0.59 3.37 23.09
C ALA A 190 -1.99 2.74 23.29
N LEU A 191 -3.04 3.52 23.06
CA LEU A 191 -4.40 2.97 23.02
C LEU A 191 -4.58 2.13 21.74
N PRO A 192 -5.32 1.01 21.81
CA PRO A 192 -5.65 0.25 20.61
C PRO A 192 -6.50 1.09 19.64
N PRO A 193 -6.32 0.94 18.31
CA PRO A 193 -7.25 1.48 17.33
C PRO A 193 -8.66 0.89 17.51
N LEU A 194 -9.68 1.66 17.12
CA LEU A 194 -11.05 1.17 17.03
C LEU A 194 -11.20 0.29 15.79
N CYS A 195 -11.28 -1.02 15.99
CA CYS A 195 -11.43 -1.97 14.91
C CYS A 195 -12.90 -2.30 14.63
N PRO A 196 -13.30 -2.43 13.34
CA PRO A 196 -14.63 -2.90 12.98
C PRO A 196 -14.88 -4.32 13.48
N VAL A 197 -16.16 -4.70 13.59
CA VAL A 197 -16.57 -6.05 13.98
C VAL A 197 -15.92 -7.07 13.03
N GLY A 198 -15.28 -8.10 13.60
CA GLY A 198 -14.59 -9.13 12.83
C GLY A 198 -13.10 -8.87 12.57
N SER A 199 -12.50 -7.88 13.26
CA SER A 199 -11.06 -7.63 13.23
C SER A 199 -10.52 -7.31 14.62
N VAL A 200 -9.21 -7.44 14.81
CA VAL A 200 -8.50 -7.14 16.06
C VAL A 200 -7.33 -6.19 15.81
N PRO A 201 -6.97 -5.31 16.76
CA PRO A 201 -5.79 -4.48 16.64
C PRO A 201 -4.52 -5.32 16.46
N GLY A 202 -3.74 -5.00 15.44
CA GLY A 202 -2.44 -5.63 15.23
C GLY A 202 -1.41 -5.16 16.24
N ILE A 203 -0.55 -6.08 16.70
CA ILE A 203 0.51 -5.83 17.68
C ILE A 203 1.87 -6.14 17.05
N SER A 204 2.77 -5.15 16.96
CA SER A 204 4.16 -5.38 16.53
C SER A 204 5.12 -4.77 17.54
N ASP A 205 6.17 -5.51 17.91
CA ASP A 205 7.18 -5.09 18.88
C ASP A 205 6.60 -4.59 20.22
N GLY A 206 5.47 -5.18 20.62
CA GLY A 206 4.74 -4.83 21.84
C GLY A 206 3.96 -3.51 21.76
N CYS A 207 3.86 -2.87 20.60
CA CYS A 207 2.99 -1.72 20.39
C CYS A 207 1.84 -2.08 19.46
N TYR A 208 0.70 -1.39 19.58
CA TYR A 208 -0.33 -1.45 18.54
C TYR A 208 0.19 -0.82 17.25
N THR A 209 -0.03 -1.49 16.12
CA THR A 209 0.40 -1.02 14.79
C THR A 209 -0.51 0.08 14.24
N GLY A 210 -1.69 0.26 14.84
CA GLY A 210 -2.74 1.13 14.30
C GLY A 210 -3.58 0.49 13.20
N VAL A 211 -3.23 -0.74 12.78
CA VAL A 211 -3.95 -1.53 11.79
C VAL A 211 -4.87 -2.53 12.48
N CYS A 212 -5.99 -2.85 11.84
CA CYS A 212 -6.91 -3.89 12.28
C CYS A 212 -6.73 -5.13 11.41
N ILE A 213 -6.34 -6.24 12.00
CA ILE A 213 -6.15 -7.53 11.33
C ILE A 213 -7.50 -8.24 11.30
N PRO A 214 -8.01 -8.66 10.13
CA PRO A 214 -9.19 -9.51 10.04
C PRO A 214 -9.05 -10.76 10.91
N SER A 215 -10.07 -11.10 11.68
CA SER A 215 -10.01 -12.20 12.66
C SER A 215 -9.77 -13.58 12.02
N ASP A 216 -10.09 -13.74 10.74
CA ASP A 216 -9.82 -14.94 9.94
C ASP A 216 -8.35 -15.06 9.50
N GLU A 217 -7.64 -13.94 9.35
CA GLU A 217 -6.19 -13.90 9.07
C GLU A 217 -5.34 -14.19 10.32
N CYS A 218 -5.92 -14.04 11.51
CA CYS A 218 -5.19 -14.20 12.77
C CYS A 218 -4.70 -15.60 13.07
N GLY A 219 -5.18 -16.64 12.37
CA GLY A 219 -4.80 -18.05 12.55
C GLY A 219 -5.13 -18.65 13.93
N GLN A 220 -5.30 -17.81 14.95
CA GLN A 220 -5.79 -18.11 16.27
C GLN A 220 -7.31 -18.03 16.22
N ALA A 221 -7.95 -19.17 16.42
CA ALA A 221 -9.37 -19.20 16.69
C ALA A 221 -9.64 -18.27 17.89
N ARG A 222 -10.62 -17.35 17.77
CA ARG A 222 -10.91 -16.33 18.77
C ARG A 222 -10.78 -16.91 20.19
N PRO A 223 -10.10 -16.23 21.14
CA PRO A 223 -10.03 -16.67 22.52
C PRO A 223 -11.41 -17.11 22.98
N CYS A 224 -11.53 -18.29 23.60
CA CYS A 224 -12.82 -18.91 23.90
C CYS A 224 -13.76 -17.95 24.67
N GLU A 225 -13.19 -17.13 25.54
CA GLU A 225 -13.87 -16.09 26.32
C GLU A 225 -14.52 -14.96 25.50
N LEU A 226 -14.16 -14.80 24.22
CA LEU A 226 -14.73 -13.83 23.28
C LEU A 226 -15.80 -14.42 22.35
N ALA A 227 -16.12 -15.71 22.48
CA ALA A 227 -17.20 -16.34 21.72
C ALA A 227 -18.54 -15.68 22.11
N ALA A 228 -19.24 -15.10 21.12
CA ALA A 228 -20.51 -14.40 21.33
C ALA A 228 -21.67 -15.35 21.67
N GLY A 229 -21.46 -16.66 21.55
CA GLY A 229 -22.44 -17.67 21.94
C GLY A 229 -21.93 -19.10 21.73
N GLU A 230 -22.78 -20.05 22.10
CA GLU A 230 -22.50 -21.50 22.08
C GLU A 230 -22.04 -22.01 20.70
N ASN A 231 -22.72 -21.59 19.61
CA ASN A 231 -22.36 -22.04 18.26
C ASN A 231 -20.95 -21.60 17.85
N GLU A 232 -20.52 -20.42 18.27
CA GLU A 232 -19.17 -19.92 17.99
C GLU A 232 -18.14 -20.66 18.84
N CYS A 233 -18.47 -20.96 20.10
CA CYS A 233 -17.63 -21.78 20.97
C CYS A 233 -17.42 -23.20 20.39
N LEU A 234 -18.49 -23.84 19.91
CA LEU A 234 -18.46 -25.17 19.33
C LEU A 234 -17.75 -25.24 17.98
N ALA A 235 -17.71 -24.13 17.23
CA ALA A 235 -16.97 -24.04 15.97
C ALA A 235 -15.45 -24.00 16.19
N ASN A 236 -14.99 -23.63 17.39
CA ASN A 236 -13.59 -23.59 17.76
C ASN A 236 -13.16 -24.90 18.45
N ALA A 237 -12.37 -25.72 17.74
CA ALA A 237 -11.89 -27.01 18.27
C ALA A 237 -11.01 -26.90 19.52
N SER A 238 -10.50 -25.70 19.84
CA SER A 238 -9.69 -25.44 21.04
C SER A 238 -10.52 -25.00 22.25
N CYS A 239 -11.85 -24.96 22.12
CA CYS A 239 -12.76 -24.51 23.16
C CYS A 239 -13.73 -25.60 23.64
N THR A 240 -14.13 -25.48 24.91
CA THR A 240 -15.24 -26.23 25.53
C THR A 240 -16.30 -25.25 26.02
N PRO A 241 -17.59 -25.44 25.63
CA PRO A 241 -18.68 -24.68 26.21
C PRO A 241 -18.93 -25.12 27.65
N LEU A 242 -19.10 -24.13 28.53
CA LEU A 242 -19.51 -24.29 29.92
C LEU A 242 -21.00 -23.97 30.03
N TYR A 243 -21.73 -24.87 30.69
CA TYR A 243 -23.17 -24.73 30.90
C TYR A 243 -23.46 -24.57 32.40
N VAL A 244 -24.46 -23.75 32.71
CA VAL A 244 -25.07 -23.72 34.04
C VAL A 244 -26.36 -24.51 33.96
N GLY A 245 -26.52 -25.46 34.89
CA GLY A 245 -27.72 -26.27 34.97
C GLY A 245 -28.85 -25.57 35.73
N GLY A 246 -30.06 -25.60 35.18
CA GLY A 246 -31.29 -25.22 35.87
C GLY A 246 -32.02 -26.45 36.43
N ASN A 247 -32.73 -26.27 37.55
CA ASN A 247 -33.51 -27.32 38.24
C ASN A 247 -32.71 -28.62 38.49
N CYS A 248 -31.47 -28.50 38.95
CA CYS A 248 -30.62 -29.66 39.20
C CYS A 248 -31.05 -30.43 40.46
N THR A 249 -31.23 -31.74 40.33
CA THR A 249 -31.29 -32.67 41.46
C THR A 249 -29.93 -33.31 41.65
N CYS A 250 -29.29 -33.03 42.79
CA CYS A 250 -27.96 -33.53 43.12
C CYS A 250 -28.02 -34.65 44.16
N THR A 251 -27.27 -35.72 43.91
CA THR A 251 -26.88 -36.75 44.88
C THR A 251 -25.46 -36.46 45.36
N PRO A 252 -24.95 -37.16 46.40
CA PRO A 252 -23.56 -37.01 46.84
C PRO A 252 -22.50 -37.28 45.76
N THR A 253 -22.87 -37.93 44.65
CA THR A 253 -21.93 -38.34 43.59
C THR A 253 -22.28 -37.79 42.20
N SER A 254 -23.44 -37.15 42.01
CA SER A 254 -23.86 -36.68 40.68
C SER A 254 -24.95 -35.60 40.74
N CYS A 255 -24.93 -34.66 39.80
CA CYS A 255 -26.05 -33.73 39.57
C CYS A 255 -26.70 -34.01 38.20
N VAL A 256 -28.02 -34.11 38.17
CA VAL A 256 -28.82 -34.18 36.94
C VAL A 256 -29.68 -32.91 36.86
N CYS A 257 -29.53 -32.16 35.78
CA CYS A 257 -30.24 -30.89 35.56
C CYS A 257 -31.27 -31.03 34.45
N GLU A 258 -32.44 -30.43 34.63
CA GLU A 258 -33.55 -30.45 33.66
C GLU A 258 -33.23 -29.56 32.46
N THR A 259 -32.61 -28.40 32.71
CA THR A 259 -32.10 -27.49 31.67
C THR A 259 -30.60 -27.29 31.81
N ARG A 260 -29.95 -27.00 30.69
CA ARG A 260 -28.54 -26.57 30.63
C ARG A 260 -28.49 -25.35 29.74
N ASP A 261 -28.25 -24.21 30.35
CA ASP A 261 -28.12 -22.96 29.63
C ASP A 261 -26.64 -22.68 29.39
N TYR A 262 -26.28 -22.32 28.16
CA TYR A 262 -24.93 -21.90 27.85
C TYR A 262 -24.55 -20.71 28.74
N TYR A 263 -23.39 -20.82 29.39
CA TYR A 263 -22.92 -19.80 30.32
C TYR A 263 -21.70 -19.06 29.79
N SER A 264 -20.67 -19.80 29.38
CA SER A 264 -19.44 -19.24 28.85
C SER A 264 -18.70 -20.29 28.03
N CYS A 265 -17.58 -19.89 27.44
CA CYS A 265 -16.71 -20.75 26.66
C CYS A 265 -15.30 -20.65 27.21
N ALA A 266 -14.63 -21.79 27.38
CA ALA A 266 -13.30 -21.88 28.00
C ALA A 266 -12.35 -22.68 27.10
N ALA A 267 -11.04 -22.44 27.22
CA ALA A 267 -10.04 -23.23 26.52
C ALA A 267 -9.97 -24.66 27.08
N ASN A 268 -9.68 -25.64 26.20
CA ASN A 268 -9.50 -27.06 26.55
C ASN A 268 -8.24 -27.34 27.36
#